data_AF-A0A9X6LL98-F1
#
_entry.id   AF-A0A9X6LL98-F1
#
_cell.length_a   1.000
_cell.length_b   1.000
_cell.length_c   1.000
_cell.angle_alpha   90.00
_cell.angle_beta   90.00
_cell.angle_gamma   90.00
#
_symmetry.space_group_name_H-M   'P 1'
#
loop_
_entity.id
_entity.type
_entity.pdbx_description
1 polymer ?
#
loop_
_entity_poly.entity_id
_entity_poly.type
_entity_poly.pdbx_seq_one_letter_code
_entity_poly.pdbx_strand_id
1 'polypeptide(L)' 'MDFVLNFKDGTSGTIPDIGNITITGDFVGMIKQNIADGKEISFNDENGVPSSRKFSDLHSIELVF' A
#
# COMPACT_ATOMS: atom_id res chain seq x y z
N MET A 1 -10.25 1.92 9.37
CA MET A 1 -9.51 0.74 8.89
C MET A 1 -8.37 1.29 8.09
N ASP A 2 -7.17 1.17 8.62
CA ASP A 2 -5.98 1.73 8.00
C ASP A 2 -5.16 0.57 7.42
N PHE A 3 -4.67 0.75 6.20
CA PHE A 3 -3.69 -0.15 5.59
C PHE A 3 -2.32 0.43 5.87
N VAL A 4 -1.54 -0.32 6.64
CA VAL A 4 -0.13 -0.04 6.81
C VAL A 4 0.61 -0.83 5.72
N LEU A 5 1.38 -0.11 4.92
CA LEU A 5 2.27 -0.66 3.91
C LEU A 5 3.65 -0.77 4.51
N ASN A 6 4.19 -1.99 4.57
CA ASN A 6 5.56 -2.23 5.01
C ASN A 6 6.42 -2.56 3.79
N PHE A 7 7.54 -1.86 3.63
CA PHE A 7 8.46 -2.03 2.51
C PHE A 7 9.72 -2.79 2.91
N LYS A 8 10.40 -3.38 1.92
CA LYS A 8 11.60 -4.22 2.11
C LYS A 8 12.80 -3.48 2.72
N ASP A 9 12.83 -2.16 2.58
CA ASP A 9 13.88 -1.30 3.14
C ASP A 9 13.63 -0.94 4.62
N GLY A 10 12.54 -1.44 5.20
CA GLY A 10 12.12 -1.15 6.58
C GLY A 10 11.29 0.12 6.72
N THR A 11 11.03 0.85 5.63
CA THR A 11 10.09 1.98 5.67
C THR A 11 8.66 1.48 5.74
N SER A 12 7.80 2.26 6.38
CA SER A 12 6.37 2.01 6.44
C SER A 12 5.59 3.28 6.12
N GLY A 13 4.36 3.10 5.67
CA GLY A 13 3.45 4.21 5.44
C GLY A 13 2.00 3.78 5.50
N THR A 14 1.13 4.77 5.60
CA THR A 14 -0.32 4.55 5.65
C THR A 14 -0.95 5.11 4.38
N ILE A 15 -1.94 4.40 3.86
CA ILE A 15 -2.78 4.98 2.79
C ILE A 15 -3.87 5.80 3.49
N PRO A 16 -3.91 7.13 3.28
CA PRO A 16 -4.99 7.93 3.83
C PRO A 16 -6.34 7.52 3.23
N ASP A 17 -7.36 7.49 4.07
CA ASP A 17 -8.78 7.51 3.67
C ASP A 17 -9.30 6.27 2.91
N ILE A 18 -8.97 5.09 3.43
CA ILE A 18 -9.47 3.80 2.91
C ILE A 18 -10.97 3.60 3.14
N GLY A 19 -11.62 4.46 3.94
CA GLY A 19 -13.06 4.40 4.22
C GLY A 19 -13.95 4.35 2.97
N ASN A 20 -13.43 4.80 1.81
CA ASN A 20 -14.13 4.77 0.52
C ASN A 20 -13.58 3.77 -0.51
N ILE A 21 -12.53 3.00 -0.18
CA ILE A 21 -12.01 1.97 -1.10
C ILE A 21 -12.91 0.74 -1.01
N THR A 22 -13.86 0.65 -1.93
CA THR A 22 -14.59 -0.60 -2.15
C THR A 22 -13.66 -1.56 -2.86
N ILE A 23 -13.08 -2.53 -2.13
CA ILE A 23 -12.31 -3.62 -2.72
C ILE A 23 -13.31 -4.57 -3.41
N THR A 24 -13.69 -4.26 -4.64
CA THR A 24 -14.51 -5.14 -5.47
C THR A 24 -13.61 -6.18 -6.15
N GLY A 25 -13.16 -7.20 -5.42
CA GLY A 25 -12.39 -8.31 -5.99
C GLY A 25 -11.31 -8.90 -5.08
N ASP A 26 -10.46 -9.75 -5.67
CA ASP A 26 -9.29 -10.31 -5.01
C ASP A 26 -8.21 -9.23 -4.83
N PHE A 27 -8.14 -8.66 -3.62
CA PHE A 27 -7.12 -7.68 -3.25
C PHE A 27 -5.70 -8.19 -3.53
N VAL A 28 -5.42 -9.46 -3.23
CA VAL A 28 -4.09 -10.05 -3.42
C VAL A 28 -3.77 -10.13 -4.92
N GLY A 29 -4.74 -10.51 -5.74
CA GLY A 29 -4.64 -10.50 -7.20
C GLY A 29 -4.34 -9.12 -7.76
N MET A 30 -5.03 -8.08 -7.26
CA MET A 30 -4.77 -6.68 -7.64
C MET A 30 -3.34 -6.25 -7.30
N ILE A 31 -2.86 -6.55 -6.09
CA ILE A 31 -1.47 -6.24 -5.69
C ILE A 31 -0.47 -6.96 -6.60
N LYS A 32 -0.67 -8.26 -6.86
CA LYS A 32 0.19 -9.04 -7.77
C LYS A 32 0.23 -8.45 -9.18
N GLN A 33 -0.92 -8.03 -9.72
CA GLN A 33 -0.98 -7.40 -11.03
C GLN A 33 -0.21 -6.09 -11.06
N ASN A 34 -0.37 -5.23 -10.03
CA ASN A 34 0.36 -3.97 -9.96
C ASN A 34 1.88 -4.18 -9.82
N ILE A 35 2.32 -5.24 -9.13
CA ILE A 35 3.73 -5.66 -9.10
C ILE A 35 4.20 -6.06 -10.51
N ALA A 36 3.43 -6.90 -11.20
CA ALA A 36 3.77 -7.37 -12.56
C ALA A 36 3.82 -6.22 -13.57
N ASP A 37 2.92 -5.23 -13.43
CA ASP A 37 2.86 -4.02 -14.25
C ASP A 37 3.96 -3.00 -13.90
N GLY A 38 4.72 -3.22 -12.81
CA GLY A 38 5.75 -2.28 -12.35
C GLY A 38 5.19 -0.94 -11.85
N LYS A 39 3.93 -0.92 -11.40
CA LYS A 39 3.26 0.30 -10.94
C LYS A 39 3.80 0.78 -9.60
N GLU A 40 3.48 2.04 -9.30
CA GLU A 40 3.77 2.67 -8.02
C GLU A 40 2.52 2.80 -7.15
N ILE A 41 2.73 2.80 -5.83
CA ILE A 41 1.74 3.06 -4.79
C ILE A 41 2.07 4.38 -4.12
N SER A 42 1.06 5.25 -4.02
CA SER A 42 1.13 6.51 -3.28
C SER A 42 0.57 6.33 -1.89
N PHE A 43 1.26 6.87 -0.89
CA PHE A 43 0.92 6.75 0.53
C PHE A 43 1.49 7.94 1.31
N ASN A 44 1.08 8.11 2.56
CA ASN A 44 1.72 9.03 3.48
C ASN A 44 2.69 8.25 4.36
N ASP A 45 3.93 8.72 4.48
CA ASP A 45 4.89 8.10 5.41
C ASP A 45 4.47 8.29 6.88
N GLU A 46 5.25 7.79 7.82
CA GLU A 46 5.00 7.93 9.27
C GLU A 46 4.89 9.39 9.75
N ASN A 47 5.40 10.35 8.97
CA ASN A 47 5.35 11.79 9.26
C ASN A 47 4.19 12.50 8.54
N GLY A 48 3.34 11.76 7.82
CA GLY A 48 2.25 12.31 7.03
C GLY A 48 2.70 12.94 5.70
N VAL A 49 3.94 12.69 5.26
CA VAL A 49 4.49 13.25 4.03
C VAL A 49 4.08 12.35 2.84
N PRO A 50 3.44 12.92 1.79
CA PRO A 50 3.11 12.16 0.60
C PRO A 50 4.35 11.57 -0.06
N SER A 51 4.31 10.27 -0.30
CA SER A 51 5.39 9.46 -0.85
C SER A 51 4.87 8.50 -1.94
N SER A 52 5.75 8.08 -2.84
CA SER A 52 5.46 7.07 -3.88
C SER A 52 6.57 6.03 -3.91
N ARG A 53 6.20 4.75 -4.00
CA ARG A 53 7.13 3.59 -4.08
C ARG A 53 6.61 2.57 -5.07
N LYS A 54 7.47 1.69 -5.58
CA LYS A 54 7.01 0.59 -6.44
C LYS A 54 6.27 -0.44 -5.61
N PHE A 55 5.21 -1.02 -6.18
CA PHE A 55 4.55 -2.18 -5.57
C PHE A 55 5.51 -3.37 -5.36
N SER A 56 6.57 -3.48 -6.17
CA SER A 56 7.62 -4.50 -6.01
C SER A 56 8.42 -4.37 -4.71
N ASP A 57 8.44 -3.18 -4.11
CA ASP A 57 9.20 -2.89 -2.90
C ASP A 57 8.41 -3.25 -1.63
N LEU A 58 7.12 -3.55 -1.80
CA LEU A 58 6.23 -3.99 -0.73
C LEU A 58 6.70 -5.33 -0.16
N HIS A 59 6.73 -5.41 1.17
CA HIS A 59 7.02 -6.61 1.94
C HIS A 59 5.75 -7.22 2.54
N SER A 60 4.93 -6.41 3.20
CA SER A 60 3.64 -6.83 3.77
C SER A 60 2.64 -5.66 3.79
N ILE A 61 1.36 -6.00 3.95
CA ILE A 61 0.27 -5.05 4.21
C ILE A 61 -0.44 -5.51 5.47
N GLU A 62 -0.65 -4.59 6.40
CA GLU A 62 -1.38 -4.84 7.64
C GLU A 62 -2.68 -4.05 7.68
N LEU A 63 -3.73 -4.69 8.20
CA LEU A 63 -5.04 -4.08 8.43
C LEU A 63 -5.14 -3.70 9.91
N VAL A 64 -5.26 -2.41 10.20
CA VAL A 64 -5.40 -1.88 11.56
C VAL A 64 -6.85 -1.44 11.78
N PHE A 65 -7.44 -1.91 12.89
CA PHE A 65 -8.83 -1.65 13.31
C PHE A 65 -8.89 -0.70 14.50
#